data_AF-D2MM34-F1
#
_entry.id   AF-D2MM34-F1
#
_cell.length_a   1.000
_cell.length_b   1.000
_cell.length_c   1.000
_cell.angle_alpha   90.00
_cell.angle_beta   90.00
_cell.angle_gamma   90.00
#
_symmetry.space_group_name_H-M   'P 1'
#
loop_
_entity.id
_entity.type
_entity.pdbx_description
1 polymer ?
#
loop_
_entity_poly.entity_id
_entity_poly.type
_entity_poly.pdbx_seq_one_letter_code
_entity_poly.pdbx_strand_id
1 'polypeptide(L)'
;MKRNDFIKNLEFTGKYILYYKNKEIEIYEDCILGIDGKRKRYNSFKELFDIDIFDKKIGDIVDELKKYDKSCHYHIPIMMFDESGNEVIL
;
A
#
# COMPACT_ATOMS: atom_id res chain seq x y z
N MET A 1 13.02 -6.58 -3.13
CA MET A 1 13.56 -5.31 -2.58
C MET A 1 13.57 -5.39 -1.05
N LYS A 2 14.43 -4.67 -0.32
CA LYS A 2 14.33 -4.65 1.16
C LYS A 2 13.17 -3.73 1.57
N ARG A 3 12.35 -4.14 2.55
CA ARG A 3 11.18 -3.37 3.04
C ARG A 3 11.51 -1.93 3.47
N ASN A 4 12.68 -1.69 4.05
CA ASN A 4 13.11 -0.34 4.43
C ASN A 4 13.34 0.57 3.21
N ASP A 5 13.84 0.02 2.10
CA ASP A 5 14.03 0.78 0.87
C ASP A 5 12.68 1.08 0.22
N PHE A 6 11.73 0.14 0.31
CA PHE A 6 10.34 0.35 -0.12
C PHE A 6 9.66 1.49 0.63
N ILE A 7 9.73 1.51 1.97
CA ILE A 7 9.15 2.58 2.80
C ILE A 7 9.76 3.94 2.46
N LYS A 8 11.10 4.03 2.38
CA LYS A 8 11.76 5.28 1.98
C LYS A 8 11.29 5.77 0.62
N ASN A 9 11.10 4.88 -0.34
CA ASN A 9 10.58 5.27 -1.64
C ASN A 9 9.11 5.70 -1.60
N LEU A 10 8.29 5.12 -0.70
CA LEU A 10 6.93 5.61 -0.47
C LEU A 10 6.92 7.07 0.00
N GLU A 11 7.84 7.44 0.91
CA GLU A 11 7.99 8.83 1.36
C GLU A 11 8.30 9.81 0.22
N PHE A 12 8.85 9.34 -0.91
CA PHE A 12 9.11 10.16 -2.10
C PHE A 12 7.99 10.11 -3.15
N THR A 13 7.25 9.01 -3.25
CA THR A 13 6.28 8.74 -4.33
C THR A 13 4.83 8.85 -3.88
N GLY A 14 4.57 8.87 -2.58
CA GLY A 14 3.26 8.90 -1.93
C GLY A 14 2.49 7.57 -2.01
N LYS A 15 2.64 6.80 -3.09
CA LYS A 15 1.98 5.50 -3.27
C LYS A 15 2.73 4.52 -4.17
N TYR A 16 2.43 3.25 -3.98
CA TYR A 16 2.76 2.13 -4.86
C TYR A 16 1.51 1.46 -5.39
N ILE A 17 1.57 0.99 -6.64
CA ILE A 17 0.58 0.10 -7.24
C ILE A 17 1.28 -1.20 -7.60
N LEU A 18 0.79 -2.31 -7.05
CA LEU A 18 1.29 -3.66 -7.27
C LEU A 18 0.20 -4.47 -7.96
N TYR A 19 0.60 -5.32 -8.90
CA TYR A 19 -0.33 -6.26 -9.54
C TYR A 19 -0.01 -7.67 -9.05
N TYR A 20 -0.97 -8.29 -8.35
CA TYR A 20 -0.82 -9.64 -7.82
C TYR A 20 -2.09 -10.44 -8.06
N LYS A 21 -1.97 -11.63 -8.69
CA LYS A 21 -3.11 -12.51 -9.03
C LYS A 21 -4.30 -11.76 -9.67
N ASN A 22 -4.02 -10.91 -10.66
CA ASN A 22 -4.99 -10.08 -11.37
C ASN A 22 -5.73 -9.05 -10.50
N LYS A 23 -5.15 -8.68 -9.36
CA LYS A 23 -5.65 -7.63 -8.47
C LYS A 23 -4.70 -6.45 -8.47
N GLU A 24 -5.28 -5.27 -8.41
CA GLU A 24 -4.56 -4.05 -8.15
C GLU A 24 -4.48 -3.84 -6.64
N ILE A 25 -3.26 -3.76 -6.13
CA ILE A 25 -2.97 -3.50 -4.72
C ILE A 25 -2.28 -2.15 -4.64
N GLU A 26 -2.89 -1.21 -3.95
CA GLU A 26 -2.32 0.10 -3.68
C GLU A 26 -1.71 0.11 -2.27
N ILE A 27 -0.50 0.65 -2.10
CA ILE A 27 0.10 0.87 -0.78
C ILE A 27 0.51 2.34 -0.70
N TYR A 28 0.04 3.07 0.30
CA TYR A 28 0.34 4.49 0.47
C TYR A 28 1.32 4.72 1.63
N GLU A 29 1.98 5.87 1.62
CA GLU A 29 2.89 6.32 2.68
C GLU A 29 2.22 6.31 4.07
N ASP A 30 0.95 6.70 4.16
CA ASP A 30 0.18 6.78 5.41
C ASP A 30 -0.29 5.42 5.97
N CYS A 31 0.42 4.34 5.62
CA CYS A 31 0.07 2.96 6.00
C CYS A 31 -1.34 2.56 5.54
N ILE A 32 -1.72 2.95 4.32
CA ILE A 32 -3.02 2.59 3.72
C ILE A 32 -2.79 1.48 2.70
N LEU A 33 -3.65 0.47 2.75
CA LEU A 33 -3.72 -0.61 1.77
C LEU A 33 -5.01 -0.47 0.97
N GLY A 34 -4.91 -0.39 -0.35
CA GLY A 34 -6.01 -0.47 -1.29
C GLY A 34 -6.02 -1.82 -1.99
N ILE A 35 -7.19 -2.44 -2.14
CA ILE A 35 -7.39 -3.64 -2.96
C ILE A 35 -8.64 -3.43 -3.80
N ASP A 36 -8.50 -3.45 -5.13
CA ASP A 36 -9.58 -3.19 -6.09
C ASP A 36 -10.42 -1.94 -5.74
N GLY A 37 -9.75 -0.86 -5.34
CA GLY A 37 -10.38 0.42 -5.01
C GLY A 37 -11.00 0.51 -3.61
N LYS A 38 -10.95 -0.54 -2.78
CA LYS A 38 -11.32 -0.46 -1.36
C LYS A 38 -10.10 -0.22 -0.50
N ARG A 39 -10.10 0.80 0.34
CA ARG A 39 -8.93 1.17 1.16
C ARG A 39 -9.17 1.00 2.66
N LYS A 40 -8.08 0.62 3.35
CA LYS A 40 -8.02 0.54 4.80
C LYS A 40 -6.69 1.11 5.31
N ARG A 41 -6.76 1.96 6.32
CA ARG A 41 -5.61 2.51 7.04
C ARG A 41 -5.23 1.61 8.22
N TYR A 42 -3.93 1.46 8.43
CA TYR A 42 -3.33 0.70 9.53
C TYR A 42 -2.47 1.61 10.41
N ASN A 43 -2.16 1.17 11.63
CA ASN A 43 -1.39 1.99 12.57
C ASN A 43 0.11 2.02 12.22
N SER A 44 0.60 1.05 11.45
CA SER A 44 2.01 0.96 11.06
C SER A 44 2.20 0.10 9.81
N PHE A 45 3.35 0.29 9.14
CA PHE A 45 3.78 -0.59 8.06
C PHE A 45 3.98 -2.04 8.50
N LYS A 46 4.35 -2.27 9.77
CA LYS A 46 4.47 -3.64 10.29
C LYS A 46 3.12 -4.35 10.25
N GLU A 47 2.07 -3.68 10.74
CA GLU A 47 0.71 -4.21 10.71
C GLU A 47 0.23 -4.44 9.28
N LEU A 48 0.45 -3.47 8.39
CA LEU A 48 0.09 -3.57 6.97
C LEU A 48 0.83 -4.74 6.28
N PHE A 49 2.12 -4.91 6.53
CA PHE A 49 2.93 -5.97 5.93
C PHE A 49 2.58 -7.36 6.45
N ASP A 50 1.92 -7.46 7.60
CA ASP A 50 1.46 -8.72 8.18
C ASP A 50 0.08 -9.16 7.66
N ILE A 51 -0.59 -8.34 6.83
CA ILE A 51 -1.89 -8.68 6.24
C ILE A 51 -1.75 -9.78 5.19
N ASP A 52 -2.52 -10.84 5.37
CA ASP A 52 -2.66 -11.93 4.39
C ASP A 52 -3.50 -11.48 3.20
N ILE A 53 -2.94 -11.63 2.00
CA ILE A 53 -3.61 -11.48 0.71
C ILE A 53 -3.40 -12.75 -0.11
N PHE A 54 -4.51 -13.45 -0.36
CA PHE A 54 -4.52 -14.76 -1.01
C PHE A 54 -3.69 -15.80 -0.24
N ASP A 55 -2.48 -16.06 -0.70
CA ASP A 55 -1.54 -17.08 -0.24
C ASP A 55 -0.24 -16.49 0.31
N LYS A 56 -0.15 -15.18 0.46
CA LYS A 56 1.04 -14.47 0.97
C LYS A 56 0.67 -13.29 1.83
N LYS A 57 1.62 -12.83 2.63
CA LYS A 57 1.51 -11.53 3.27
C LYS A 57 1.90 -10.41 2.31
N ILE A 58 1.39 -9.19 2.54
CA ILE A 58 1.79 -8.02 1.76
C ILE A 58 3.31 -7.81 1.81
N GLY A 59 3.93 -7.99 2.97
CA GLY A 59 5.38 -7.86 3.10
C GLY A 59 6.14 -8.79 2.15
N ASP A 60 5.65 -10.01 1.95
CA ASP A 60 6.29 -10.99 1.06
C ASP A 60 6.10 -10.60 -0.42
N ILE A 61 4.93 -10.05 -0.77
CA ILE A 61 4.67 -9.51 -2.11
C ILE A 61 5.63 -8.34 -2.39
N VAL A 62 5.85 -7.45 -1.42
CA VAL A 62 6.80 -6.33 -1.54
C VAL A 62 8.24 -6.82 -1.69
N ASP A 63 8.63 -7.85 -0.93
CA ASP A 63 9.98 -8.42 -1.00
C ASP A 63 10.32 -8.97 -2.39
N GLU A 64 9.33 -9.50 -3.11
CA GLU A 64 9.45 -10.07 -4.46
C GLU A 64 9.51 -9.04 -5.60
N LEU A 65 9.24 -7.76 -5.33
CA LEU A 65 9.28 -6.72 -6.35
C LEU A 65 10.70 -6.54 -6.92
N LYS A 66 10.83 -6.76 -8.24
CA LYS A 66 12.10 -6.71 -9.00
C LYS A 66 12.36 -5.35 -9.68
N LYS A 67 11.31 -4.60 -10.00
CA LYS A 67 11.37 -3.27 -10.61
C LYS A 67 10.29 -2.40 -9.99
N TYR A 68 10.56 -1.10 -9.93
CA TYR A 68 9.61 -0.12 -9.43
C TYR A 68 9.53 1.07 -10.38
N ASP A 69 8.31 1.57 -10.55
CA ASP A 69 8.04 2.79 -11.30
C ASP A 69 8.16 3.98 -10.32
N LYS A 70 9.00 4.96 -10.69
CA LYS A 70 9.22 6.21 -9.93
C LYS A 70 8.32 7.35 -10.42
N SER A 71 7.44 7.10 -11.38
CA SER A 71 6.71 8.14 -12.11
C SER A 71 5.58 8.82 -11.31
N CYS A 72 5.28 8.39 -10.08
CA CYS A 72 4.23 9.03 -9.28
C CYS A 72 4.74 10.31 -8.59
N HIS A 73 4.53 11.44 -9.28
CA HIS A 73 4.50 12.76 -8.66
C HIS A 73 3.10 13.03 -8.11
N TYR A 74 3.05 13.22 -6.79
CA TYR A 74 1.94 13.59 -5.91
C TYR A 74 0.60 14.01 -6.55
N HIS A 75 -0.38 13.12 -6.40
CA HIS A 75 -1.77 13.46 -6.14
C HIS A 75 -2.23 12.50 -5.03
N ILE A 76 -2.13 12.91 -3.76
CA ILE A 76 -2.75 12.15 -2.67
C ILE A 76 -4.22 12.57 -2.66
N PRO A 77 -5.17 11.71 -3.04
CA PRO A 77 -6.58 12.03 -2.89
C PRO A 77 -6.87 12.28 -1.41
N ILE A 78 -7.70 13.28 -1.10
CA ILE A 78 -8.18 13.48 0.27
C ILE A 78 -9.02 12.26 0.62
N MET A 79 -8.49 11.38 1.47
CA MET A 79 -9.15 10.18 1.97
C MET A 79 -9.62 10.44 3.40
N MET A 80 -10.86 10.04 3.72
CA MET A 80 -11.38 10.06 5.09
C MET A 80 -11.53 8.62 5.58
N PHE A 81 -11.25 8.37 6.85
CA PHE A 81 -11.32 7.05 7.45
C PHE A 81 -12.16 7.09 8.74
N ASP A 82 -12.91 6.02 9.00
CA ASP A 82 -13.59 5.82 10.28
C ASP A 82 -12.60 5.42 11.39
N GLU A 83 -13.09 5.30 12.63
CA GLU A 83 -12.27 4.88 13.78
C GLU A 83 -11.66 3.47 13.63
N SER A 84 -12.25 2.63 12.76
CA SER A 84 -11.76 1.29 12.42
C SER A 84 -10.76 1.29 11.25
N GLY A 85 -10.45 2.47 10.70
CA GLY A 85 -9.53 2.67 9.58
C GLY A 85 -10.13 2.37 8.21
N ASN A 86 -11.44 2.16 8.07
CA ASN A 86 -12.07 1.93 6.77
C ASN A 86 -12.32 3.27 6.06
N GLU A 87 -12.09 3.31 4.74
CA GLU A 87 -12.35 4.50 3.94
C GLU A 87 -13.84 4.87 3.93
N VAL A 88 -14.13 6.14 4.21
CA VAL A 88 -15.46 6.73 4.15
C VAL A 88 -15.61 7.43 2.80
N ILE A 89 -16.51 6.92 1.97
CA ILE A 89 -16.86 7.55 0.69
C ILE A 89 -17.91 8.63 0.98
N LEU A 90 -17.55 9.89 0.72
CA LEU A 90 -18.46 11.04 0.80
C LEU A 90 -19.34 11.15 -0.45
#